data_AF-A0A9Q8VA89-F1
#
_entry.id   AF-A0A9Q8VA89-F1
#
_cell.length_a   1.000
_cell.length_b   1.000
_cell.length_c   1.000
_cell.angle_alpha   90.00
_cell.angle_beta   90.00
_cell.angle_gamma   90.00
#
_symmetry.space_group_name_H-M   'P 1'
#
loop_
_entity.id
_entity.type
_entity.pdbx_description
1 polymer ?
#
loop_
_entity_poly.entity_id
_entity_poly.type
_entity_poly.pdbx_seq_one_letter_code
_entity_poly.pdbx_strand_id
1 'polypeptide(L)'
;MNNNMNNQSHEKCAFCHETTHPLRLCMKADKQTGFIHGCAVCNEIHPMGNCPDYLALSPEAQYNLVVLGRGRMPPLDVDERWTRTVARYDAQASGPLPAPEFLPWTRDFTIKWISDIDSNNMKRAIIDRFYRFGERAILPVDPLTRTLAVAWRTASVGFSLRRIGKACADASENNNRT
;
A
#
# COMPACT_ATOMS: atom_id res chain seq x y z
N MET A 1 19.68 -8.27 24.44
CA MET A 1 19.44 -9.37 23.50
C MET A 1 19.31 -8.77 22.12
N ASN A 2 20.18 -9.19 21.20
CA ASN A 2 20.44 -8.56 19.91
C ASN A 2 19.30 -8.83 18.93
N ASN A 3 18.63 -7.78 18.42
CA ASN A 3 17.76 -7.91 17.25
C ASN A 3 18.57 -7.61 15.99
N ASN A 4 19.08 -8.72 15.45
CA ASN A 4 19.80 -8.88 14.21
C ASN A 4 19.02 -8.22 13.06
N MET A 5 19.49 -7.06 12.59
CA MET A 5 19.05 -6.49 11.33
C MET A 5 19.54 -7.44 10.22
N ASN A 6 18.64 -8.34 9.81
CA ASN A 6 18.89 -9.26 8.71
C ASN A 6 19.33 -8.47 7.48
N ASN A 7 20.59 -8.69 7.11
CA ASN A 7 21.19 -8.41 5.82
C ASN A 7 20.40 -9.15 4.74
N GLN A 8 19.26 -8.59 4.29
CA GLN A 8 18.53 -9.13 3.15
C GLN A 8 19.36 -8.83 1.90
N SER A 9 19.93 -9.87 1.29
CA SER A 9 20.31 -9.83 -0.12
C SER A 9 19.16 -9.18 -0.88
N HIS A 10 19.39 -8.07 -1.57
CA HIS A 10 18.36 -7.42 -2.37
C HIS A 10 17.94 -8.39 -3.47
N GLU A 11 16.93 -9.22 -3.19
CA GLU A 11 16.34 -10.10 -4.19
C GLU A 11 15.89 -9.23 -5.35
N LYS A 12 16.32 -9.63 -6.55
CA LYS A 12 15.93 -9.01 -7.80
C LYS A 12 14.41 -8.88 -7.85
N CYS A 13 13.89 -7.71 -8.16
CA CYS A 13 12.46 -7.50 -8.31
C CYS A 13 11.92 -8.45 -9.38
N ALA A 14 10.97 -9.33 -9.05
CA ALA A 14 10.38 -10.21 -10.05
C ALA A 14 9.64 -9.46 -11.16
N PHE A 15 9.04 -8.31 -10.86
CA PHE A 15 8.28 -7.52 -11.83
C PHE A 15 9.19 -6.74 -12.80
N CYS A 16 10.11 -5.93 -12.28
CA CYS A 16 10.91 -5.02 -13.12
C CYS A 16 12.35 -5.47 -13.37
N HIS A 17 12.77 -6.57 -12.73
CA HIS A 17 14.09 -7.18 -12.86
C HIS A 17 15.28 -6.34 -12.36
N GLU A 18 15.03 -5.21 -11.72
CA GLU A 18 16.06 -4.42 -11.05
C GLU A 18 16.52 -5.10 -9.75
N THR A 19 17.80 -4.96 -9.41
CA THR A 19 18.40 -5.55 -8.19
C THR A 19 18.41 -4.60 -6.99
N THR A 20 17.87 -3.39 -7.16
CA THR A 20 17.88 -2.35 -6.12
C THR A 20 16.78 -2.52 -5.09
N HIS A 21 15.74 -3.31 -5.38
CA HIS A 21 14.56 -3.44 -4.54
C HIS A 21 13.80 -4.76 -4.84
N PRO A 22 13.05 -5.30 -3.87
CA PRO A 22 12.08 -6.39 -4.11
C PRO A 22 10.75 -5.85 -4.67
N LEU A 23 9.90 -6.74 -5.22
CA LEU A 23 8.59 -6.41 -5.79
C LEU A 23 7.71 -5.58 -4.85
N ARG A 24 7.69 -5.90 -3.55
CA ARG A 24 6.92 -5.13 -2.54
C ARG A 24 7.26 -3.64 -2.49
N LEU A 25 8.43 -3.24 -2.97
CA LEU A 25 8.87 -1.83 -3.05
C LEU A 25 8.82 -1.26 -4.47
N CYS A 26 8.48 -2.04 -5.49
CA CYS A 26 8.60 -1.60 -6.89
C CYS A 26 7.74 -0.36 -7.19
N MET A 27 8.33 0.61 -7.90
CA MET A 27 7.68 1.85 -8.38
C MET A 27 7.31 1.82 -9.86
N LYS A 28 7.72 0.78 -10.58
CA LYS A 28 7.22 0.50 -11.94
C LYS A 28 5.88 -0.24 -11.81
N ALA A 29 5.07 -0.19 -12.86
CA ALA A 29 3.83 -0.94 -12.98
C ALA A 29 3.55 -1.22 -14.47
N ASP A 30 2.57 -2.06 -14.77
CA ASP A 30 2.14 -2.29 -16.14
C ASP A 30 1.50 -1.00 -16.70
N LYS A 31 1.88 -0.63 -17.93
CA LYS A 31 1.46 0.64 -18.54
C LYS A 31 0.00 0.64 -18.98
N GLN A 32 -0.62 -0.53 -19.12
CA GLN A 32 -2.01 -0.66 -19.54
C GLN A 32 -2.94 -0.82 -18.34
N THR A 33 -2.54 -1.59 -17.34
CA THR A 33 -3.37 -1.91 -16.17
C THR A 33 -3.10 -0.97 -15.00
N GLY A 34 -1.92 -0.33 -14.93
CA GLY A 34 -1.53 0.50 -13.79
C GLY A 34 -1.28 -0.28 -12.51
N PHE A 35 -1.18 -1.61 -12.57
CA PHE A 35 -0.91 -2.47 -11.42
C PHE A 35 0.49 -3.09 -11.54
N ILE A 36 1.02 -3.52 -10.39
CA ILE A 36 2.23 -4.34 -10.32
C ILE A 36 1.81 -5.80 -10.30
N HIS A 37 2.13 -6.53 -11.37
CA HIS A 37 1.87 -7.96 -11.45
C HIS A 37 2.93 -8.75 -10.67
N GLY A 38 2.49 -9.81 -9.99
CA GLY A 38 3.34 -10.69 -9.18
C GLY A 38 3.07 -10.58 -7.68
N CYS A 39 3.77 -11.40 -6.90
CA CYS A 39 3.54 -11.56 -5.49
C CYS A 39 4.54 -10.78 -4.63
N ALA A 40 4.03 -9.85 -3.83
CA ALA A 40 4.85 -9.04 -2.93
C ALA A 40 5.35 -9.79 -1.68
N VAL A 41 4.82 -10.99 -1.41
CA VAL A 41 5.22 -11.83 -0.28
C VAL A 41 6.47 -12.64 -0.62
N CYS A 42 6.39 -13.46 -1.67
CA CYS A 42 7.49 -14.33 -2.10
C CYS A 42 8.34 -13.74 -3.23
N ASN A 43 8.03 -12.54 -3.74
CA ASN A 43 8.77 -11.85 -4.79
C ASN A 43 8.85 -12.67 -6.10
N GLU A 44 7.73 -13.25 -6.55
CA GLU A 44 7.63 -14.10 -7.75
C GLU A 44 6.50 -13.67 -8.70
N ILE A 45 6.54 -14.08 -9.96
CA ILE A 45 5.48 -13.77 -10.95
C ILE A 45 4.33 -14.78 -10.86
N HIS A 46 3.34 -14.46 -10.04
CA HIS A 46 2.02 -15.10 -10.02
C HIS A 46 0.97 -14.19 -9.35
N PRO A 47 -0.33 -14.45 -9.54
CA PRO A 47 -1.38 -13.73 -8.83
C PRO A 47 -1.22 -13.87 -7.32
N MET A 48 -1.28 -12.76 -6.59
CA MET A 48 -1.16 -12.76 -5.13
C MET A 48 -2.28 -13.54 -4.45
N GLY A 49 -3.50 -13.51 -4.99
CA GLY A 49 -4.64 -14.27 -4.44
C GLY A 49 -4.47 -15.79 -4.54
N ASN A 50 -3.54 -16.27 -5.37
CA ASN A 50 -3.20 -17.70 -5.48
C ASN A 50 -1.96 -18.08 -4.66
N CYS A 51 -1.34 -17.12 -3.97
CA CYS A 51 -0.14 -17.36 -3.16
C CYS A 51 -0.52 -17.99 -1.81
N PRO A 52 -0.07 -19.22 -1.49
CA PRO A 52 -0.33 -19.81 -0.18
C PRO A 52 0.17 -18.93 0.98
N ASP A 53 1.35 -18.31 0.83
CA ASP A 53 1.93 -17.46 1.86
C ASP A 53 1.12 -16.17 2.08
N TYR A 54 0.60 -15.56 1.01
CA TYR A 54 -0.29 -14.39 1.12
C TYR A 54 -1.63 -14.75 1.75
N LEU A 55 -2.20 -15.90 1.37
CA LEU A 55 -3.47 -16.38 1.92
C LEU A 55 -3.36 -16.78 3.39
N ALA A 56 -2.18 -17.22 3.83
CA ALA A 56 -1.89 -17.52 5.23
C ALA A 56 -1.69 -16.26 6.10
N LEU A 57 -1.51 -15.08 5.50
CA LEU A 57 -1.37 -13.84 6.25
C LEU A 57 -2.67 -13.48 6.98
N SER A 58 -2.51 -12.91 8.18
CA SER A 58 -3.64 -12.29 8.88
C SER A 58 -4.21 -11.13 8.04
N PRO A 59 -5.50 -10.77 8.23
CA PRO A 59 -6.09 -9.63 7.56
C PRO A 59 -5.33 -8.31 7.79
N GLU A 60 -4.78 -8.13 8.99
CA GLU A 60 -3.89 -7.02 9.31
C GLU A 60 -2.60 -7.05 8.50
N ALA A 61 -1.94 -8.21 8.38
CA ALA A 61 -0.72 -8.34 7.58
C ALA A 61 -0.99 -8.10 6.08
N GLN A 62 -2.15 -8.53 5.57
CA GLN A 62 -2.57 -8.23 4.20
C GLN A 62 -2.84 -6.73 4.01
N TYR A 63 -3.49 -6.07 4.97
CA TYR A 63 -3.69 -4.62 4.98
C TYR A 63 -2.36 -3.85 5.03
N ASN A 64 -1.44 -4.28 5.90
CA ASN A 64 -0.11 -3.68 6.01
C ASN A 64 0.67 -3.82 4.70
N LEU A 65 0.56 -4.95 4.00
CA LEU A 65 1.24 -5.17 2.74
C LEU A 65 0.62 -4.39 1.57
N VAL A 66 -0.69 -4.49 1.39
CA VAL A 66 -1.40 -3.99 0.20
C VAL A 66 -1.74 -2.51 0.29
N VAL A 67 -1.92 -1.98 1.50
CA VAL A 67 -2.36 -0.60 1.74
C VAL A 67 -1.23 0.24 2.30
N LEU A 68 -0.77 -0.06 3.53
CA LEU A 68 0.23 0.77 4.20
C LEU A 68 1.59 0.71 3.50
N GLY A 69 2.02 -0.50 3.13
CA GLY A 69 3.28 -0.76 2.43
C GLY A 69 3.34 -0.11 1.05
N ARG A 70 2.18 0.23 0.47
CA ARG A 70 2.02 0.82 -0.86
C ARG A 70 1.56 2.28 -0.83
N GLY A 71 1.60 2.94 0.33
CA GLY A 71 1.25 4.35 0.45
C GLY A 71 2.08 5.25 -0.48
N ARG A 72 1.40 6.04 -1.32
CA ARG A 72 1.97 6.85 -2.42
C ARG A 72 2.76 6.05 -3.45
N MET A 73 2.32 4.83 -3.75
CA MET A 73 2.96 3.96 -4.73
C MET A 73 1.92 3.32 -5.64
N PRO A 74 2.34 2.74 -6.79
CA PRO A 74 1.46 1.94 -7.61
C PRO A 74 0.80 0.81 -6.81
N PRO A 75 -0.49 0.50 -7.07
CA PRO A 75 -1.16 -0.63 -6.43
C PRO A 75 -0.60 -1.97 -6.91
N LEU A 76 -0.61 -2.97 -6.02
CA LEU A 76 -0.34 -4.37 -6.37
C LEU A 76 -1.55 -4.94 -7.13
N ASP A 77 -1.29 -5.85 -8.07
CA ASP A 77 -2.32 -6.65 -8.72
C ASP A 77 -2.70 -7.83 -7.82
N VAL A 78 -3.72 -7.60 -7.01
CA VAL A 78 -4.34 -8.57 -6.12
C VAL A 78 -5.76 -8.81 -6.61
N ASP A 79 -6.27 -10.03 -6.47
CA ASP A 79 -7.63 -10.42 -6.88
C ASP A 79 -8.72 -9.46 -6.37
N GLU A 80 -8.46 -8.85 -5.22
CA GLU A 80 -9.26 -7.77 -4.66
C GLU A 80 -8.49 -6.45 -4.67
N ARG A 81 -9.07 -5.40 -5.28
CA ARG A 81 -8.54 -4.02 -5.19
C ARG A 81 -8.21 -3.66 -3.74
N TRP A 82 -7.14 -2.88 -3.52
CA TRP A 82 -6.71 -2.48 -2.17
C TRP A 82 -7.83 -1.89 -1.29
N THR A 83 -8.83 -1.23 -1.87
CA THR A 83 -9.99 -0.69 -1.14
C THR A 83 -10.85 -1.79 -0.50
N ARG A 84 -10.94 -2.97 -1.14
CA ARG A 84 -11.58 -4.15 -0.55
C ARG A 84 -10.75 -4.72 0.61
N THR A 85 -9.43 -4.70 0.51
CA THR A 85 -8.55 -5.08 1.63
C THR A 85 -8.79 -4.18 2.85
N VAL A 86 -8.91 -2.86 2.64
CA VAL A 86 -9.27 -1.91 3.71
C VAL A 86 -10.65 -2.23 4.29
N ALA A 87 -11.66 -2.48 3.45
CA ALA A 87 -13.02 -2.82 3.90
C ALA A 87 -13.08 -4.14 4.70
N ARG A 88 -12.34 -5.17 4.26
CA ARG A 88 -12.23 -6.44 4.97
C ARG A 88 -11.57 -6.25 6.34
N TYR A 89 -10.46 -5.52 6.40
CA TYR A 89 -9.77 -5.27 7.66
C TYR A 89 -10.62 -4.43 8.62
N ASP A 90 -11.29 -3.39 8.11
CA ASP A 90 -12.27 -2.60 8.88
C ASP A 90 -13.37 -3.47 9.48
N ALA A 91 -13.90 -4.43 8.72
CA ALA A 91 -14.96 -5.34 9.18
C ALA A 91 -14.50 -6.31 10.28
N GLN A 92 -13.20 -6.58 10.40
CA GLN A 92 -12.63 -7.55 11.35
C GLN A 92 -11.93 -6.90 12.55
N ALA A 93 -11.60 -5.61 12.47
CA ALA A 93 -10.97 -4.91 13.60
C ALA A 93 -11.86 -4.92 14.85
N SER A 94 -11.26 -4.99 16.03
CA SER A 94 -11.98 -5.03 17.30
C SER A 94 -12.33 -3.64 17.86
N GLY A 95 -11.66 -2.59 17.37
CA GLY A 95 -11.85 -1.21 17.82
C GLY A 95 -11.49 -0.17 16.77
N PRO A 96 -11.55 1.13 17.11
CA PRO A 96 -11.15 2.21 16.22
C PRO A 96 -9.69 2.06 15.77
N LEU A 97 -9.44 2.38 14.51
CA LEU A 97 -8.11 2.32 13.90
C LEU A 97 -7.78 3.65 13.22
N PRO A 98 -6.51 4.09 13.23
CA PRO A 98 -6.12 5.31 12.54
C PRO A 98 -6.31 5.17 11.03
N ALA A 99 -6.57 6.29 10.36
CA ALA A 99 -6.52 6.32 8.90
C ALA A 99 -5.07 6.12 8.42
N PRO A 100 -4.84 5.44 7.30
CA PRO A 100 -3.54 5.44 6.64
C PRO A 100 -3.05 6.86 6.38
N GLU A 101 -1.80 7.14 6.75
CA GLU A 101 -1.15 8.40 6.41
C GLU A 101 -1.04 8.59 4.89
N PHE A 102 -0.68 7.49 4.20
CA PHE A 102 -0.51 7.43 2.76
C PHE A 102 -1.31 6.26 2.20
N LEU A 103 -2.00 6.49 1.08
CA LEU A 103 -2.76 5.47 0.36
C LEU A 103 -2.10 5.12 -0.97
N PRO A 104 -2.32 3.90 -1.49
CA PRO A 104 -1.91 3.55 -2.84
C PRO A 104 -2.50 4.51 -3.87
N TRP A 105 -1.80 4.69 -4.99
CA TRP A 105 -2.34 5.44 -6.10
C TRP A 105 -3.52 4.70 -6.76
N THR A 106 -4.34 5.46 -7.46
CA THR A 106 -5.26 4.92 -8.46
C THR A 106 -4.48 4.36 -9.65
N ARG A 107 -5.14 3.48 -10.39
CA ARG A 107 -4.66 2.96 -11.67
C ARG A 107 -4.30 4.10 -12.63
N ASP A 108 -5.21 5.05 -12.81
CA ASP A 108 -5.04 6.09 -13.83
C ASP A 108 -3.90 7.05 -13.47
N PHE A 109 -3.78 7.40 -12.18
CA PHE A 109 -2.63 8.16 -11.71
C PHE A 109 -1.32 7.40 -11.92
N THR A 110 -1.32 6.11 -11.64
CA THR A 110 -0.15 5.24 -11.85
C THR A 110 0.28 5.28 -13.30
N ILE A 111 -0.62 4.95 -14.24
CA ILE A 111 -0.34 4.92 -15.68
C ILE A 111 0.26 6.27 -16.13
N LYS A 112 -0.37 7.37 -15.76
CA LYS A 112 0.09 8.72 -16.10
C LYS A 112 1.45 9.05 -15.47
N TRP A 113 1.69 8.60 -14.24
CA TRP A 113 2.94 8.92 -13.56
C TRP A 113 4.11 8.09 -14.09
N ILE A 114 3.88 6.82 -14.44
CA ILE A 114 4.92 5.92 -14.94
C ILE A 114 5.26 6.11 -16.42
N SER A 115 4.42 6.78 -17.20
CA SER A 115 4.54 6.84 -18.67
C SER A 115 5.87 7.39 -19.17
N ASP A 116 6.49 8.30 -18.41
CA ASP A 116 7.72 9.03 -18.75
C ASP A 116 8.80 8.87 -17.68
N ILE A 117 8.72 7.89 -16.75
CA ILE A 117 9.75 7.72 -15.71
C ILE A 117 11.15 7.60 -16.32
N ASP A 118 11.31 6.79 -17.38
CA ASP A 118 12.63 6.51 -17.94
C ASP A 118 13.27 7.76 -18.59
N SER A 119 12.45 8.65 -19.16
CA SER A 119 12.90 9.89 -19.81
C SER A 119 12.88 11.12 -18.90
N ASN A 120 12.30 11.03 -17.69
CA ASN A 120 12.14 12.15 -16.77
C ASN A 120 13.14 12.08 -15.61
N ASN A 121 14.22 12.85 -15.71
CA ASN A 121 15.32 12.87 -14.71
C ASN A 121 14.82 13.16 -13.28
N MET A 122 13.82 14.03 -13.12
CA MET A 122 13.27 14.38 -11.81
C MET A 122 12.55 13.18 -11.18
N LYS A 123 11.73 12.47 -11.95
CA LYS A 123 11.04 11.26 -11.46
C LYS A 123 12.02 10.15 -11.09
N ARG A 124 13.07 9.95 -11.90
CA ARG A 124 14.14 8.98 -11.58
C ARG A 124 14.83 9.33 -10.26
N ALA A 125 15.20 10.60 -10.06
CA ALA A 125 15.83 11.05 -8.81
C ALA A 125 14.94 10.83 -7.58
N ILE A 126 13.62 11.07 -7.71
CA ILE A 126 12.64 10.82 -6.64
C ILE A 126 12.57 9.32 -6.31
N ILE A 127 12.46 8.45 -7.33
CA ILE A 127 12.41 6.99 -7.15
C ILE A 127 13.70 6.47 -6.51
N ASP A 128 14.84 6.92 -6.99
CA ASP A 128 16.15 6.54 -6.47
C ASP A 128 16.31 6.92 -5.00
N ARG A 129 15.86 8.14 -4.62
CA ARG A 129 15.86 8.58 -3.23
C ARG A 129 14.92 7.72 -2.38
N PHE A 130 13.75 7.35 -2.91
CA PHE A 130 12.84 6.45 -2.22
C PHE A 130 13.46 5.07 -2.00
N TYR A 131 14.09 4.47 -3.01
CA TYR A 131 14.75 3.17 -2.87
C TYR A 131 15.93 3.21 -1.88
N ARG A 132 16.66 4.32 -1.80
CA ARG A 132 17.79 4.47 -0.87
C ARG A 132 17.37 4.71 0.58
N PHE A 133 16.34 5.53 0.81
CA PHE A 133 16.02 6.03 2.15
C PHE A 133 14.64 5.61 2.67
N GLY A 134 13.80 4.99 1.84
CA GLY A 134 12.45 4.56 2.21
C GLY A 134 11.47 5.71 2.47
N GLU A 135 11.85 6.96 2.19
CA GLU A 135 11.04 8.15 2.44
C GLU A 135 9.82 8.18 1.50
N ARG A 136 8.64 7.77 1.96
CA ARG A 136 7.40 7.81 1.14
C ARG A 136 6.90 9.23 0.88
N ALA A 137 7.22 10.18 1.76
CA ALA A 137 6.72 11.55 1.67
C ALA A 137 7.25 12.33 0.45
N ILE A 138 8.35 11.88 -0.18
CA ILE A 138 8.89 12.48 -1.41
C ILE A 138 8.12 12.01 -2.66
N LEU A 139 7.39 10.89 -2.57
CA LEU A 139 6.58 10.38 -3.67
C LEU A 139 5.36 11.28 -3.86
N PRO A 140 4.88 11.43 -5.11
CA PRO A 140 3.75 12.29 -5.40
C PRO A 140 2.46 11.78 -4.76
N VAL A 141 1.57 12.72 -4.46
CA VAL A 141 0.24 12.44 -3.93
C VAL A 141 -0.73 12.30 -5.11
N ASP A 142 -1.45 11.19 -5.16
CA ASP A 142 -2.60 11.06 -6.04
C ASP A 142 -3.77 11.86 -5.46
N PRO A 143 -4.32 12.87 -6.17
CA PRO A 143 -5.45 13.67 -5.68
C PRO A 143 -6.67 12.84 -5.29
N LEU A 144 -6.90 11.70 -5.95
CA LEU A 144 -8.04 10.82 -5.72
C LEU A 144 -7.85 9.86 -4.54
N THR A 145 -6.63 9.75 -4.02
CA THR A 145 -6.33 8.97 -2.80
C THR A 145 -5.58 9.78 -1.74
N ARG A 146 -5.59 11.11 -1.84
CA ARG A 146 -4.92 12.03 -0.89
C ARG A 146 -5.35 11.88 0.57
N THR A 147 -6.57 11.38 0.78
CA THR A 147 -7.12 11.04 2.10
C THR A 147 -8.02 9.83 1.96
N LEU A 148 -8.24 9.11 3.05
CA LEU A 148 -9.17 7.98 3.10
C LEU A 148 -10.58 8.36 2.66
N ALA A 149 -11.10 9.51 3.11
CA ALA A 149 -12.44 9.99 2.76
C ALA A 149 -12.59 10.33 1.26
N VAL A 150 -11.54 10.82 0.59
CA VAL A 150 -11.57 11.02 -0.87
C VAL A 150 -11.51 9.69 -1.58
N ALA A 151 -10.61 8.79 -1.19
CA ALA A 151 -10.46 7.49 -1.82
C ALA A 151 -11.74 6.65 -1.74
N TRP A 152 -12.44 6.69 -0.61
CA TRP A 152 -13.69 5.96 -0.41
C TRP A 152 -14.82 6.44 -1.31
N ARG A 153 -14.93 7.77 -1.50
CA ARG A 153 -15.90 8.36 -2.42
C ARG A 153 -15.62 7.97 -3.87
N THR A 154 -14.35 7.99 -4.27
CA THR A 154 -13.93 7.65 -5.64
C THR A 154 -14.12 6.17 -5.95
N ALA A 155 -13.90 5.29 -4.99
CA ALA A 155 -13.95 3.85 -5.21
C ALA A 155 -15.39 3.29 -5.34
N SER A 156 -16.42 4.13 -5.19
CA SER A 156 -17.85 3.74 -5.21
C SER A 156 -18.15 2.52 -4.34
N VAL A 157 -17.44 2.37 -3.22
CA VAL A 157 -17.65 1.27 -2.28
C VAL A 157 -18.94 1.58 -1.52
N GLY A 158 -19.98 0.78 -1.72
CA GLY A 158 -21.32 0.98 -1.12
C GLY A 158 -21.40 0.78 0.40
N PHE A 159 -20.27 0.79 1.10
CA PHE A 159 -20.18 0.55 2.54
C PHE A 159 -19.31 1.62 3.21
N SER A 160 -19.83 2.17 4.31
CA SER A 160 -19.08 3.10 5.16
C SER A 160 -18.09 2.35 6.05
N LEU A 161 -16.87 2.87 6.17
CA LEU A 161 -15.90 2.39 7.15
C LEU A 161 -16.39 2.66 8.57
N ARG A 162 -16.37 1.63 9.42
CA ARG A 162 -16.89 1.69 10.79
C ARG A 162 -15.81 1.96 11.83
N ARG A 163 -14.56 1.60 11.53
CA ARG A 163 -13.46 1.54 12.49
C ARG A 163 -12.24 2.32 12.03
N ILE A 164 -11.83 2.15 10.77
CA ILE A 164 -10.66 2.84 10.21
C ILE A 164 -10.97 4.33 9.94
N GLY A 165 -10.10 5.21 10.42
CA GLY A 165 -10.24 6.66 10.29
C GLY A 165 -11.29 7.27 11.23
N LYS A 166 -11.77 6.50 12.21
CA LYS A 166 -12.57 7.03 13.31
C LYS A 166 -11.64 7.45 14.45
N ALA A 167 -11.91 8.60 15.05
CA ALA A 167 -11.29 8.95 16.32
C ALA A 167 -11.65 7.87 17.35
N CYS A 168 -10.69 7.47 18.19
CA CYS A 168 -11.04 6.75 19.42
C CYS A 168 -12.07 7.60 20.17
N ALA A 169 -13.23 7.03 20.49
CA ALA A 169 -14.08 7.66 21.48
C ALA A 169 -13.27 7.64 22.79
N ASP A 170 -12.84 8.80 23.25
CA ASP A 170 -12.09 8.93 24.49
C ASP A 170 -12.88 8.25 25.62
N ALA A 171 -12.19 7.39 26.36
CA ALA A 171 -12.66 6.85 27.64
C ALA A 171 -12.61 7.95 28.71
N SER A 172 -13.30 9.06 28.49
CA SER A 172 -13.37 10.20 29.41
C SER A 172 -14.81 10.64 29.62
N GLU A 173 -15.64 9.76 30.17
CA GLU A 173 -16.91 10.16 30.80
C GLU A 173 -17.32 9.10 31.81
N ASN A 174 -16.59 9.02 32.93
CA ASN A 174 -17.08 8.49 34.21
C ASN A 174 -16.12 8.89 35.34
N ASN A 175 -16.08 10.19 35.63
CA ASN A 175 -15.65 10.69 36.93
C ASN A 175 -16.36 12.03 37.18
N ASN A 176 -17.64 11.96 37.55
CA ASN A 176 -18.34 12.93 38.39
C ASN A 176 -19.80 12.53 38.60
N ARG A 177 -20.00 11.67 39.60
CA ARG A 177 -21.20 11.37 40.41
C ARG A 177 -20.70 10.25 41.34
N THR A 178 -20.49 10.44 42.63
CA THR A 178 -21.17 11.26 43.64
C THR A 178 -20.25 11.38 44.84
#